data_AF-A0A0M9ED66-F1
#
_entry.id   AF-A0A0M9ED66-F1
#
_cell.length_a   1.000
_cell.length_b   1.000
_cell.length_c   1.000
_cell.angle_alpha   90.00
_cell.angle_beta   90.00
_cell.angle_gamma   90.00
#
_symmetry.space_group_name_H-M   'P 1'
#
loop_
_entity.id
_entity.type
_entity.pdbx_description
1 polymer ?
#
loop_
_entity_poly.entity_id
_entity_poly.type
_entity_poly.pdbx_seq_one_letter_code
_entity_poly.pdbx_strand_id
1 'polypeptide(L)'
;MNQLPPKKRILYGNANYKELVNENGYFVDKTAYIKELEPVKDPVFLRPRRFGKSLWCNILECYYDINQKDSFDTLFGQTYIGKNPTPMKNAYFVLHLDFSVIEPDRSIKSIENNFNQECNLCMDMILCLYKDWFQDKMIIDMNKSATSNLNAILYYIRKNKLPLLYVIIDEYDNFANQLVISDKTALYDELTGDDSFLKPFFKTLKKGRKDGSIANVFITGVLPITLDDLASGYNIADFLTLHPKFECMLGFTQTEVNQLLDVIYQDYDIDPVNRKEIEAVIKAHYNGYHFVEPLGESLYNS
;
A
#
# COMPACT_ATOMS: atom_id res chain seq x y z
N MET A 1 15.35 32.00 -23.72
CA MET A 1 14.10 31.27 -24.05
C MET A 1 13.72 30.46 -22.83
N ASN A 2 12.73 30.91 -22.06
CA ASN A 2 12.19 30.09 -20.98
C ASN A 2 11.35 29.01 -21.65
N GLN A 3 11.86 27.78 -21.72
CA GLN A 3 11.04 26.63 -22.08
C GLN A 3 9.90 26.58 -21.06
N LEU A 4 8.65 26.60 -21.53
CA LEU A 4 7.50 26.30 -20.69
C LEU A 4 7.77 24.96 -20.01
N PRO A 5 7.47 24.80 -18.70
CA PRO A 5 7.62 23.52 -18.05
C PRO A 5 6.85 22.46 -18.87
N PRO A 6 7.40 21.25 -19.01
CA PRO A 6 6.75 20.20 -19.79
C PRO A 6 5.32 19.99 -19.28
N LYS A 7 4.35 19.84 -20.20
CA LYS A 7 2.95 19.60 -19.84
C LYS A 7 2.84 18.36 -18.96
N LYS A 8 1.99 18.40 -17.93
CA LYS A 8 1.77 17.23 -17.09
C LYS A 8 1.06 16.12 -17.85
N ARG A 9 1.31 14.87 -17.46
CA ARG A 9 0.73 13.66 -18.11
C ARG A 9 -0.36 13.01 -17.26
N ILE A 10 -1.41 12.53 -17.92
CA ILE A 10 -2.39 11.64 -17.29
C ILE A 10 -1.86 10.21 -17.45
N LEU A 11 -1.34 9.64 -16.37
CA LEU A 11 -0.77 8.29 -16.34
C LEU A 11 -1.82 7.31 -15.83
N TYR A 12 -2.69 6.85 -16.74
CA TYR A 12 -3.79 5.97 -16.38
C TYR A 12 -3.31 4.60 -15.92
N GLY A 13 -3.82 4.14 -14.77
CA GLY A 13 -3.51 2.81 -14.22
C GLY A 13 -2.09 2.65 -13.66
N ASN A 14 -1.33 3.74 -13.52
CA ASN A 14 0.02 3.66 -12.98
C ASN A 14 0.02 3.81 -11.44
N ALA A 15 0.44 2.75 -10.74
CA ALA A 15 0.62 2.75 -9.29
C ALA A 15 2.09 2.98 -8.85
N ASN A 16 2.99 3.32 -9.79
CA ASN A 16 4.40 3.61 -9.54
C ASN A 16 4.60 5.11 -9.31
N TYR A 17 4.88 5.49 -8.07
CA TYR A 17 5.10 6.87 -7.66
C TYR A 17 6.34 7.48 -8.31
N LYS A 18 7.42 6.72 -8.48
CA LYS A 18 8.65 7.22 -9.13
C LYS A 18 8.38 7.60 -10.58
N GLU A 19 7.69 6.73 -11.31
CA GLU A 19 7.31 7.01 -12.69
C GLU A 19 6.37 8.21 -12.77
N LEU A 20 5.40 8.30 -11.86
CA LEU A 20 4.52 9.46 -11.76
C LEU A 20 5.28 10.78 -11.56
N VAL A 21 6.32 10.79 -10.73
CA VAL A 21 7.17 11.98 -10.54
C VAL A 21 8.04 12.24 -11.77
N ASN A 22 8.73 11.22 -12.29
CA ASN A 22 9.68 11.34 -13.40
C ASN A 22 9.02 11.74 -14.72
N GLU A 23 7.80 11.28 -14.97
CA GLU A 23 7.01 11.63 -16.15
C GLU A 23 6.18 12.91 -15.99
N ASN A 24 6.36 13.63 -14.86
CA ASN A 24 5.60 14.83 -14.53
C ASN A 24 4.08 14.58 -14.59
N GLY A 25 3.63 13.50 -13.95
CA GLY A 25 2.23 13.09 -13.92
C GLY A 25 1.36 14.00 -13.05
N TYR A 26 0.05 14.00 -13.31
CA TYR A 26 -0.93 14.60 -12.38
C TYR A 26 -0.98 13.82 -11.07
N PHE A 27 -0.88 14.54 -9.96
CA PHE A 27 -0.86 13.97 -8.61
C PHE A 27 -1.45 14.97 -7.63
N VAL A 28 -2.34 14.48 -6.76
CA VAL A 28 -2.84 15.23 -5.60
C VAL A 28 -1.99 14.82 -4.42
N ASP A 29 -1.33 15.81 -3.82
CA ASP A 29 -0.41 15.58 -2.72
C ASP A 29 -1.14 15.23 -1.42
N LYS A 30 -1.18 13.94 -1.12
CA LYS A 30 -1.69 13.37 0.13
C LYS A 30 -0.58 13.09 1.16
N THR A 31 0.66 13.49 0.90
CA THR A 31 1.81 13.06 1.72
C THR A 31 1.81 13.60 3.16
N ALA A 32 0.98 14.60 3.47
CA ALA A 32 0.73 15.03 4.85
C ALA A 32 0.23 13.89 5.75
N TYR A 33 -0.52 12.94 5.20
CA TYR A 33 -1.01 11.78 5.94
C TYR A 33 0.09 10.82 6.38
N ILE A 34 1.29 10.87 5.81
CA ILE A 34 2.43 10.06 6.27
C ILE A 34 2.72 10.40 7.74
N LYS A 35 2.85 11.69 8.07
CA LYS A 35 3.07 12.15 9.44
C LYS A 35 1.95 11.74 10.40
N GLU A 36 0.71 11.76 9.91
CA GLU A 36 -0.46 11.38 10.70
C GLU A 36 -0.57 9.86 10.91
N LEU A 37 -0.01 9.06 9.99
CA LEU A 37 -0.01 7.60 9.98
C LEU A 37 1.10 7.02 10.88
N GLU A 38 2.25 7.66 10.98
CA GLU A 38 3.39 7.22 11.81
C GLU A 38 3.07 6.85 13.28
N PRO A 39 2.19 7.57 14.02
CA PRO A 39 1.82 7.16 15.37
C PRO A 39 0.88 5.94 15.42
N VAL A 40 0.24 5.57 14.30
CA VAL A 40 -0.68 4.43 14.24
C VAL A 40 0.12 3.13 14.18
N LYS A 41 -0.22 2.19 15.06
CA LYS A 41 0.40 0.87 15.08
C LYS A 41 -0.38 -0.07 14.20
N ASP A 42 0.34 -0.71 13.29
CA ASP A 42 -0.18 -1.77 12.43
C ASP A 42 -1.47 -1.36 11.68
N PRO A 43 -1.45 -0.18 11.00
CA PRO A 43 -2.62 0.38 10.33
C PRO A 43 -3.17 -0.52 9.23
N VAL A 44 -4.49 -0.73 9.26
CA VAL A 44 -5.26 -1.39 8.20
C VAL A 44 -6.17 -0.36 7.56
N PHE A 45 -6.02 -0.15 6.25
CA PHE A 45 -6.82 0.80 5.48
C PHE A 45 -7.62 0.09 4.39
N LEU A 46 -8.92 -0.06 4.62
CA LEU A 46 -9.84 -0.73 3.70
C LEU A 46 -10.64 0.30 2.91
N ARG A 47 -10.64 0.16 1.59
CA ARG A 47 -11.47 0.97 0.68
C ARG A 47 -11.90 0.13 -0.51
N PRO A 48 -13.01 0.50 -1.18
CA PRO A 48 -13.36 -0.07 -2.48
C PRO A 48 -12.19 -0.01 -3.48
N ARG A 49 -12.34 -0.77 -4.57
CA ARG A 49 -11.37 -0.75 -5.67
C ARG A 49 -11.23 0.67 -6.23
N ARG A 50 -10.04 0.96 -6.76
CA ARG A 50 -9.68 2.25 -7.39
C ARG A 50 -9.78 3.47 -6.46
N PHE A 51 -9.26 3.35 -5.25
CA PHE A 51 -9.10 4.49 -4.33
C PHE A 51 -7.65 4.99 -4.23
N GLY A 52 -6.75 4.50 -5.09
CA GLY A 52 -5.32 4.84 -5.02
C GLY A 52 -4.55 4.14 -3.90
N LYS A 53 -5.05 3.02 -3.37
CA LYS A 53 -4.39 2.24 -2.30
C LYS A 53 -2.97 1.78 -2.70
N SER A 54 -2.82 1.17 -3.87
CA SER A 54 -1.52 0.69 -4.35
C SER A 54 -0.52 1.80 -4.60
N LEU A 55 -0.97 2.94 -5.15
CA LEU A 55 -0.12 4.12 -5.30
C LEU A 55 0.33 4.64 -3.92
N TRP A 56 -0.55 4.64 -2.93
CA TRP A 56 -0.20 5.01 -1.56
C TRP A 56 0.83 4.05 -0.95
N CYS A 57 0.68 2.74 -1.12
CA CYS A 57 1.69 1.76 -0.72
C CYS A 57 3.05 2.07 -1.36
N ASN A 58 3.10 2.38 -2.65
CA ASN A 58 4.35 2.74 -3.33
C ASN A 58 4.94 4.08 -2.86
N ILE A 59 4.10 5.06 -2.48
CA ILE A 59 4.53 6.30 -1.83
C ILE A 59 5.21 6.02 -0.49
N LEU A 60 4.59 5.17 0.35
CA LEU A 60 5.16 4.78 1.64
C LEU A 60 6.49 4.04 1.46
N GLU A 61 6.56 3.12 0.49
CA GLU A 61 7.78 2.42 0.12
C GLU A 61 8.89 3.43 -0.25
N CYS A 62 8.60 4.37 -1.15
CA CYS A 62 9.57 5.40 -1.55
C CYS A 62 10.01 6.30 -0.38
N TYR A 63 9.12 6.61 0.55
CA TYR A 63 9.41 7.50 1.67
C TYR A 63 10.25 6.84 2.77
N TYR A 64 9.95 5.59 3.09
CA TYR A 64 10.57 4.88 4.22
C TYR A 64 11.86 4.14 3.84
N ASP A 65 12.01 3.72 2.58
CA ASP A 65 13.14 2.91 2.13
C ASP A 65 14.47 3.68 2.22
N ILE A 66 15.45 3.08 2.92
CA ILE A 66 16.80 3.63 3.08
C ILE A 66 17.52 3.88 1.75
N ASN A 67 17.24 3.08 0.72
CA ASN A 67 17.91 3.18 -0.57
C ASN A 67 17.44 4.40 -1.38
N GLN A 68 16.38 5.07 -0.94
CA GLN A 68 15.80 6.23 -1.63
C GLN A 68 16.39 7.55 -1.14
N LYS A 69 17.36 7.51 -0.20
CA LYS A 69 17.95 8.71 0.42
C LYS A 69 18.46 9.72 -0.60
N ASP A 70 19.15 9.26 -1.65
CA ASP A 70 19.71 10.13 -2.69
C ASP A 70 18.64 10.64 -3.68
N SER A 71 17.48 9.99 -3.72
CA SER A 71 16.34 10.36 -4.58
C SER A 71 15.26 11.16 -3.84
N PHE A 72 15.44 11.43 -2.54
CA PHE A 72 14.41 12.05 -1.70
C PHE A 72 13.94 13.40 -2.23
N ASP A 73 14.87 14.30 -2.56
CA ASP A 73 14.52 15.64 -3.03
C ASP A 73 13.81 15.60 -4.39
N THR A 74 14.20 14.66 -5.26
CA THR A 74 13.52 14.42 -6.55
C THR A 74 12.10 13.93 -6.34
N LEU A 75 11.90 12.94 -5.47
CA LEU A 75 10.60 12.30 -5.26
C LEU A 75 9.64 13.18 -4.45
N PHE A 76 10.12 13.78 -3.37
CA PHE A 76 9.27 14.45 -2.39
C PHE A 76 9.49 15.96 -2.30
N GLY A 77 10.52 16.56 -2.89
CA GLY A 77 10.88 17.97 -2.65
C GLY A 77 9.76 18.99 -2.91
N GLN A 78 8.79 18.65 -3.77
CA GLN A 78 7.62 19.50 -4.05
C GLN A 78 6.39 19.20 -3.20
N THR A 79 6.38 18.08 -2.46
CA THR A 79 5.26 17.64 -1.63
C THR A 79 5.33 18.22 -0.21
N TYR A 80 4.26 18.06 0.54
CA TYR A 80 4.18 18.43 1.95
C TYR A 80 5.24 17.68 2.76
N ILE A 81 5.38 16.36 2.59
CA ILE A 81 6.31 15.57 3.39
C ILE A 81 7.77 15.85 3.03
N GLY A 82 8.07 16.24 1.78
CA GLY A 82 9.43 16.67 1.43
C GLY A 82 9.83 17.97 2.10
N LYS A 83 8.86 18.88 2.28
CA LYS A 83 9.05 20.14 3.03
C LYS A 83 9.00 19.95 4.54
N ASN A 84 8.40 18.86 5.01
CA ASN A 84 8.20 18.54 6.43
C ASN A 84 8.63 17.10 6.75
N PRO A 85 9.90 16.72 6.51
CA PRO A 85 10.33 15.36 6.69
C PRO A 85 10.29 14.95 8.16
N THR A 86 9.89 13.71 8.40
CA THR A 86 9.87 13.08 9.72
C THR A 86 11.20 12.36 10.00
N PRO A 87 11.48 11.99 11.25
CA PRO A 87 12.65 11.16 11.57
C PRO A 87 12.65 9.77 10.91
N MET A 88 11.50 9.29 10.43
CA MET A 88 11.35 7.99 9.77
C MET A 88 11.72 8.00 8.27
N LYS A 89 11.97 9.19 7.71
CA LYS A 89 12.42 9.36 6.32
C LYS A 89 13.62 8.46 6.02
N ASN A 90 13.49 7.62 5.00
CA ASN A 90 14.56 6.75 4.48
C ASN A 90 15.31 6.00 5.60
N ALA A 91 14.58 5.42 6.55
CA ALA A 91 15.12 4.82 7.77
C ALA A 91 14.96 3.29 7.86
N TYR A 92 14.21 2.67 6.94
CA TYR A 92 13.83 1.26 7.03
C TYR A 92 14.20 0.45 5.81
N PHE A 93 14.41 -0.85 6.00
CA PHE A 93 14.21 -1.80 4.92
C PHE A 93 12.70 -1.89 4.66
N VAL A 94 12.24 -1.91 3.41
CA VAL A 94 10.81 -2.00 3.10
C VAL A 94 10.51 -3.32 2.41
N LEU A 95 9.71 -4.18 3.02
CA LEU A 95 9.14 -5.37 2.37
C LEU A 95 7.73 -5.05 1.90
N HIS A 96 7.57 -4.89 0.59
CA HIS A 96 6.27 -4.70 -0.06
C HIS A 96 5.79 -6.06 -0.59
N LEU A 97 4.63 -6.50 -0.12
CA LEU A 97 3.96 -7.71 -0.55
C LEU A 97 2.65 -7.33 -1.23
N ASP A 98 2.52 -7.66 -2.51
CA ASP A 98 1.28 -7.46 -3.27
C ASP A 98 0.57 -8.80 -3.39
N PHE A 99 -0.60 -8.94 -2.74
CA PHE A 99 -1.39 -10.17 -2.79
C PHE A 99 -2.39 -10.19 -3.95
N SER A 100 -2.45 -9.13 -4.77
CA SER A 100 -3.29 -9.09 -5.97
C SER A 100 -2.87 -10.15 -7.00
N VAL A 101 -1.58 -10.50 -7.05
CA VAL A 101 -0.98 -11.47 -8.00
C VAL A 101 -1.12 -12.92 -7.55
N ILE A 102 -1.58 -13.18 -6.33
CA ILE A 102 -1.77 -14.53 -5.82
C ILE A 102 -3.10 -15.06 -6.36
N GLU A 103 -3.01 -15.86 -7.42
CA GLU A 103 -4.19 -16.47 -8.04
C GLU A 103 -4.83 -17.51 -7.11
N PRO A 104 -6.16 -17.46 -6.91
CA PRO A 104 -6.87 -18.53 -6.24
C PRO A 104 -6.94 -19.74 -7.16
N ASP A 105 -6.51 -20.88 -6.65
CA ASP A 105 -6.59 -22.14 -7.38
C ASP A 105 -7.70 -23.04 -6.80
N ARG A 106 -7.75 -24.30 -7.22
CA ARG A 106 -8.75 -25.31 -6.86
C ARG A 106 -8.59 -25.87 -5.45
N SER A 107 -7.49 -25.58 -4.75
CA SER A 107 -7.21 -26.09 -3.40
C SER A 107 -6.40 -25.11 -2.55
N ILE A 108 -6.59 -25.15 -1.23
CA ILE A 108 -5.82 -24.33 -0.28
C ILE A 108 -4.33 -24.58 -0.37
N LYS A 109 -3.91 -25.84 -0.55
CA LYS A 109 -2.50 -26.18 -0.72
C LYS A 109 -1.85 -25.47 -1.92
N SER A 110 -2.60 -25.29 -3.00
CA SER A 110 -2.08 -24.56 -4.17
C SER A 110 -2.00 -23.06 -3.91
N ILE A 111 -3.02 -22.48 -3.25
CA ILE A 111 -3.00 -21.09 -2.80
C ILE A 111 -1.83 -20.84 -1.84
N GLU A 112 -1.57 -21.76 -0.91
CA GLU A 112 -0.43 -21.71 0.01
C GLU A 112 0.90 -21.76 -0.74
N ASN A 113 1.03 -22.62 -1.77
CA ASN A 113 2.23 -22.68 -2.59
C ASN A 113 2.47 -21.38 -3.35
N ASN A 114 1.43 -20.83 -3.98
CA ASN A 114 1.50 -19.54 -4.69
C ASN A 114 1.90 -18.43 -3.71
N PHE A 115 1.25 -18.35 -2.55
CA PHE A 115 1.60 -17.41 -1.49
C PHE A 115 3.06 -17.54 -1.05
N ASN A 116 3.53 -18.77 -0.79
CA ASN A 116 4.91 -19.01 -0.39
C ASN A 116 5.89 -18.59 -1.47
N GLN A 117 5.61 -18.92 -2.73
CA GLN A 117 6.44 -18.54 -3.87
C GLN A 117 6.54 -17.01 -4.02
N GLU A 118 5.42 -16.30 -4.08
CA GLU A 118 5.40 -14.84 -4.26
C GLU A 118 6.09 -14.10 -3.11
N CYS A 119 5.79 -14.49 -1.86
CA CYS A 119 6.46 -13.87 -0.71
C CYS A 119 7.96 -14.19 -0.67
N ASN A 120 8.36 -15.41 -1.04
CA ASN A 120 9.78 -15.79 -1.08
C ASN A 120 10.54 -15.00 -2.17
N LEU A 121 9.93 -14.78 -3.34
CA LEU A 121 10.51 -13.93 -4.39
C LEU A 121 10.70 -12.49 -3.90
N CYS A 122 9.70 -11.93 -3.22
CA CYS A 122 9.81 -10.59 -2.63
C CYS A 122 10.93 -10.53 -1.59
N MET A 123 11.02 -11.53 -0.71
CA MET A 123 12.07 -11.61 0.31
C MET A 123 13.47 -11.80 -0.30
N ASP A 124 13.60 -12.51 -1.42
CA ASP A 124 14.87 -12.66 -2.13
C ASP A 124 15.30 -11.33 -2.76
N MET A 125 14.34 -10.60 -3.34
CA MET A 125 14.56 -9.24 -3.84
C MET A 125 15.06 -8.29 -2.73
N ILE A 126 14.53 -8.39 -1.51
CA ILE A 126 15.00 -7.62 -0.35
C ILE A 126 16.47 -7.88 -0.04
N LEU A 127 16.91 -9.14 -0.07
CA LEU A 127 18.33 -9.47 0.15
C LEU A 127 19.23 -8.86 -0.92
N CYS A 128 18.75 -8.81 -2.17
CA CYS A 128 19.45 -8.17 -3.28
C CYS A 128 19.48 -6.64 -3.17
N LEU A 129 18.34 -6.01 -2.85
CA LEU A 129 18.21 -4.55 -2.71
C LEU A 129 19.07 -4.01 -1.56
N TYR A 130 19.18 -4.76 -0.47
CA TYR A 130 19.96 -4.37 0.72
C TYR A 130 21.26 -5.14 0.85
N LYS A 131 21.87 -5.51 -0.28
CA LYS A 131 23.08 -6.36 -0.33
C LYS A 131 24.21 -5.87 0.58
N ASP A 132 24.42 -4.57 0.69
CA ASP A 132 25.48 -4.00 1.57
C ASP A 132 25.27 -4.32 3.06
N TRP A 133 24.01 -4.54 3.47
CA TRP A 133 23.62 -4.86 4.84
C TRP A 133 23.59 -6.37 5.09
N PHE A 134 23.11 -7.16 4.12
CA PHE A 134 23.02 -8.62 4.24
C PHE A 134 24.30 -9.35 3.84
N GLN A 135 25.18 -8.73 3.05
CA GLN A 135 26.53 -9.18 2.69
C GLN A 135 26.59 -10.61 2.14
N ASP A 136 25.58 -11.06 1.39
CA ASP A 136 25.45 -12.43 0.87
C ASP A 136 25.51 -13.53 1.96
N LYS A 137 25.30 -13.18 3.23
CA LYS A 137 25.33 -14.12 4.38
C LYS A 137 24.00 -14.84 4.59
N MET A 138 22.99 -14.49 3.82
CA MET A 138 21.65 -15.04 3.89
C MET A 138 21.14 -15.29 2.47
N ILE A 139 20.40 -16.38 2.30
CA ILE A 139 19.75 -16.78 1.05
C ILE A 139 18.34 -17.25 1.42
N ILE A 140 17.36 -16.93 0.57
CA ILE A 140 15.99 -17.43 0.72
C ILE A 140 15.91 -18.86 0.21
N ASP A 141 15.38 -19.75 1.03
CA ASP A 141 15.09 -21.13 0.61
C ASP A 141 13.71 -21.17 -0.02
N MET A 142 13.65 -21.22 -1.34
CA MET A 142 12.39 -21.19 -2.11
C MET A 142 11.48 -22.40 -1.81
N ASN A 143 11.99 -23.47 -1.20
CA ASN A 143 11.20 -24.65 -0.82
C ASN A 143 10.59 -24.53 0.59
N LYS A 144 10.97 -23.52 1.36
CA LYS A 144 10.40 -23.26 2.70
C LYS A 144 9.19 -22.33 2.61
N SER A 145 8.35 -22.41 3.63
CA SER A 145 7.24 -21.47 3.77
C SER A 145 7.73 -20.03 3.93
N ALA A 146 6.95 -19.08 3.44
CA ALA A 146 7.21 -17.65 3.59
C ALA A 146 7.38 -17.26 5.06
N THR A 147 6.60 -17.88 5.94
CA THR A 147 6.73 -17.74 7.40
C THR A 147 8.15 -18.07 7.89
N SER A 148 8.74 -19.15 7.39
CA SER A 148 10.08 -19.59 7.82
C SER A 148 11.17 -18.63 7.33
N ASN A 149 11.08 -18.20 6.07
CA ASN A 149 12.03 -17.26 5.48
C ASN A 149 11.92 -15.87 6.12
N LEU A 150 10.70 -15.39 6.37
CA LEU A 150 10.47 -14.14 7.09
C LEU A 150 11.09 -14.19 8.50
N ASN A 151 10.86 -15.28 9.26
CA ASN A 151 11.49 -15.46 10.57
C ASN A 151 13.03 -15.41 10.50
N ALA A 152 13.63 -15.97 9.44
CA ALA A 152 15.08 -15.92 9.24
C ALA A 152 15.57 -14.48 8.99
N ILE A 153 14.84 -13.69 8.19
CA ILE A 153 15.18 -12.28 7.93
C ILE A 153 15.11 -11.49 9.24
N LEU A 154 14.00 -11.61 9.96
CA LEU A 154 13.79 -10.87 11.22
C LEU A 154 14.85 -11.25 12.26
N TYR A 155 15.20 -12.54 12.36
CA TYR A 155 16.28 -13.00 13.21
C TYR A 155 17.62 -12.37 12.82
N TYR A 156 17.94 -12.31 11.52
CA TYR A 156 19.19 -11.72 11.04
C TYR A 156 19.26 -10.22 11.32
N ILE A 157 18.17 -9.47 11.06
CA ILE A 157 18.04 -8.04 11.39
C ILE A 157 18.33 -7.83 12.88
N ARG A 158 17.66 -8.59 13.76
CA ARG A 158 17.79 -8.45 15.21
C ARG A 158 19.19 -8.85 15.71
N LYS A 159 19.73 -9.97 15.22
CA LYS A 159 21.04 -10.48 15.62
C LYS A 159 22.15 -9.49 15.31
N ASN A 160 22.08 -8.86 14.15
CA ASN A 160 23.12 -7.94 13.67
C ASN A 160 22.80 -6.45 13.95
N LYS A 161 21.68 -6.16 14.61
CA LYS A 161 21.21 -4.80 14.92
C LYS A 161 21.12 -3.90 13.67
N LEU A 162 20.56 -4.45 12.59
CA LEU A 162 20.36 -3.74 11.34
C LEU A 162 19.16 -2.78 11.44
N PRO A 163 18.99 -1.87 10.47
CA PRO A 163 17.75 -1.11 10.30
C PRO A 163 16.52 -2.02 10.34
N LEU A 164 15.42 -1.46 10.86
CA LEU A 164 14.18 -2.21 11.05
C LEU A 164 13.47 -2.43 9.71
N LEU A 165 12.65 -3.47 9.67
CA LEU A 165 11.77 -3.74 8.53
C LEU A 165 10.46 -2.95 8.66
N TYR A 166 10.05 -2.24 7.61
CA TYR A 166 8.70 -1.74 7.43
C TYR A 166 8.00 -2.66 6.43
N VAL A 167 6.85 -3.23 6.80
CA VAL A 167 6.14 -4.17 5.93
C VAL A 167 4.90 -3.49 5.36
N ILE A 168 4.70 -3.63 4.05
CA ILE A 168 3.50 -3.18 3.36
C ILE A 168 2.84 -4.42 2.76
N ILE A 169 1.55 -4.63 3.03
CA ILE A 169 0.75 -5.71 2.45
C ILE A 169 -0.38 -5.08 1.67
N ASP A 170 -0.30 -5.11 0.34
CA ASP A 170 -1.37 -4.63 -0.53
C ASP A 170 -2.33 -5.76 -0.92
N GLU A 171 -3.59 -5.39 -1.08
CA GLU A 171 -4.73 -6.26 -1.39
C GLU A 171 -4.77 -7.57 -0.58
N TYR A 172 -4.59 -7.46 0.74
CA TYR A 172 -4.41 -8.61 1.65
C TYR A 172 -5.55 -9.65 1.59
N ASP A 173 -6.74 -9.21 1.20
CA ASP A 173 -7.99 -9.97 1.11
C ASP A 173 -8.31 -10.45 -0.31
N ASN A 174 -7.44 -10.20 -1.29
CA ASN A 174 -7.71 -10.49 -2.70
C ASN A 174 -8.12 -11.96 -2.94
N PHE A 175 -7.32 -12.92 -2.49
CA PHE A 175 -7.63 -14.34 -2.69
C PHE A 175 -8.95 -14.74 -2.00
N ALA A 176 -9.26 -14.19 -0.82
CA ALA A 176 -10.52 -14.46 -0.13
C ALA A 176 -11.72 -13.85 -0.87
N ASN A 177 -11.58 -12.61 -1.35
CA ASN A 177 -12.60 -11.95 -2.16
C ASN A 177 -12.91 -12.76 -3.43
N GLN A 178 -11.90 -13.31 -4.09
CA GLN A 178 -12.10 -14.10 -5.29
C GLN A 178 -12.79 -15.45 -4.99
N LEU A 179 -12.52 -16.08 -3.85
CA LEU A 179 -13.22 -17.29 -3.41
C LEU A 179 -14.71 -17.02 -3.13
N VAL A 180 -15.03 -15.89 -2.48
CA VAL A 180 -16.42 -15.46 -2.23
C VAL A 180 -17.15 -15.17 -3.55
N ILE A 181 -16.53 -14.45 -4.48
CA ILE A 181 -17.11 -14.14 -5.80
C ILE A 181 -17.35 -15.42 -6.62
N SER A 182 -16.49 -16.42 -6.46
CA SER A 182 -16.58 -17.70 -7.19
C SER A 182 -17.49 -18.74 -6.51
N ASP A 183 -18.23 -18.36 -5.47
CA ASP A 183 -19.12 -19.23 -4.68
C ASP A 183 -18.41 -20.50 -4.13
N LYS A 184 -17.14 -20.35 -3.72
CA LYS A 184 -16.31 -21.44 -3.18
C LYS A 184 -16.25 -21.39 -1.64
N THR A 185 -17.41 -21.37 -0.98
CA THR A 185 -17.55 -21.20 0.47
C THR A 185 -16.69 -22.19 1.28
N ALA A 186 -16.62 -23.45 0.88
CA ALA A 186 -15.81 -24.45 1.59
C ALA A 186 -14.30 -24.13 1.60
N LEU A 187 -13.76 -23.60 0.49
CA LEU A 187 -12.36 -23.16 0.45
C LEU A 187 -12.17 -21.86 1.23
N TYR A 188 -13.16 -20.97 1.20
CA TYR A 188 -13.13 -19.77 2.03
C TYR A 188 -13.06 -20.13 3.53
N ASP A 189 -13.89 -21.06 4.00
CA ASP A 189 -13.90 -21.50 5.41
C ASP A 189 -12.60 -22.21 5.80
N GLU A 190 -11.98 -22.99 4.90
CA GLU A 190 -10.69 -23.62 5.13
C GLU A 190 -9.55 -22.60 5.20
N LEU A 191 -9.60 -21.56 4.36
CA LEU A 191 -8.64 -20.46 4.32
C LEU A 191 -8.72 -19.55 5.56
N THR A 192 -9.91 -19.34 6.13
CA THR A 192 -10.10 -18.51 7.33
C THR A 192 -10.09 -19.34 8.62
N GLY A 193 -10.16 -20.66 8.51
CA GLY A 193 -10.11 -21.61 9.61
C GLY A 193 -8.79 -21.61 10.41
N ASP A 194 -8.77 -22.39 11.49
CA ASP A 194 -7.65 -22.44 12.44
C ASP A 194 -6.33 -22.96 11.88
N ASP A 195 -6.39 -23.79 10.84
CA ASP A 195 -5.21 -24.38 10.19
C ASP A 195 -4.69 -23.55 8.99
N SER A 196 -5.20 -22.32 8.81
CA SER A 196 -4.78 -21.43 7.74
C SER A 196 -3.27 -21.10 7.78
N PHE A 197 -2.61 -21.22 6.62
CA PHE A 197 -1.19 -20.87 6.43
C PHE A 197 -0.90 -19.37 6.67
N LEU A 198 -1.93 -18.51 6.63
CA LEU A 198 -1.81 -17.08 6.91
C LEU A 198 -1.60 -16.80 8.39
N LYS A 199 -2.25 -17.57 9.29
CA LYS A 199 -2.12 -17.38 10.74
C LYS A 199 -0.67 -17.41 11.24
N PRO A 200 0.18 -18.41 10.90
CA PRO A 200 1.57 -18.41 11.33
C PRO A 200 2.41 -17.27 10.69
N PHE A 201 2.06 -16.84 9.47
CA PHE A 201 2.72 -15.70 8.82
C PHE A 201 2.45 -14.38 9.57
N PHE A 202 1.17 -14.08 9.84
CA PHE A 202 0.79 -12.89 10.61
C PHE A 202 1.30 -12.95 12.06
N LYS A 203 1.29 -14.13 12.71
CA LYS A 203 1.94 -14.29 14.03
C LYS A 203 3.42 -13.93 14.00
N THR A 204 4.11 -14.21 12.89
CA THR A 204 5.52 -13.84 12.71
C THR A 204 5.69 -12.32 12.57
N LEU A 205 4.82 -11.65 11.81
CA LEU A 205 4.79 -10.18 11.75
C LEU A 205 4.58 -9.57 13.15
N LYS A 206 3.61 -10.09 13.90
CA LYS A 206 3.29 -9.64 15.26
C LYS A 206 4.46 -9.84 16.22
N LYS A 207 5.17 -10.97 16.10
CA LYS A 207 6.39 -11.24 16.86
C LYS A 207 7.48 -10.22 16.51
N GLY A 208 7.69 -9.93 15.23
CA GLY A 208 8.66 -8.92 14.77
C GLY A 208 8.35 -7.50 15.24
N ARG A 209 7.06 -7.15 15.32
CA ARG A 209 6.60 -5.90 15.94
C ARG A 209 6.94 -5.85 17.43
N LYS A 210 6.72 -6.95 18.14
CA LYS A 210 6.97 -7.05 19.59
C LYS A 210 8.45 -7.01 19.96
N ASP A 211 9.31 -7.64 19.16
CA ASP A 211 10.73 -7.75 19.48
C ASP A 211 11.61 -6.66 18.83
N GLY A 212 10.97 -5.74 18.09
CA GLY A 212 11.60 -4.57 17.51
C GLY A 212 12.39 -4.87 16.25
N SER A 213 12.16 -5.98 15.55
CA SER A 213 12.71 -6.19 14.20
C SER A 213 11.85 -5.56 13.10
N ILE A 214 10.56 -5.29 13.38
CA ILE A 214 9.62 -4.62 12.47
C ILE A 214 9.18 -3.27 13.05
N ALA A 215 9.40 -2.19 12.29
CA ALA A 215 9.04 -0.82 12.63
C ALA A 215 7.53 -0.56 12.55
N ASN A 216 6.85 -1.07 11.52
CA ASN A 216 5.40 -1.07 11.39
C ASN A 216 4.94 -2.04 10.28
N VAL A 217 3.65 -2.35 10.24
CA VAL A 217 3.00 -3.07 9.13
C VAL A 217 1.81 -2.25 8.62
N PHE A 218 1.82 -1.83 7.36
CA PHE A 218 0.70 -1.17 6.72
C PHE A 218 -0.04 -2.16 5.81
N ILE A 219 -1.35 -2.28 5.97
CA ILE A 219 -2.18 -3.26 5.24
C ILE A 219 -3.29 -2.55 4.49
N THR A 220 -3.50 -2.88 3.22
CA THR A 220 -4.62 -2.40 2.40
C THR A 220 -5.46 -3.55 1.87
N GLY A 221 -6.75 -3.28 1.68
CA GLY A 221 -7.70 -4.26 1.15
C GLY A 221 -9.07 -3.65 0.87
N VAL A 222 -10.08 -4.50 0.67
CA VAL A 222 -11.47 -4.08 0.40
C VAL A 222 -12.38 -4.39 1.59
N LEU A 223 -12.34 -5.60 2.11
CA LEU A 223 -13.24 -6.13 3.12
C LEU A 223 -12.46 -6.52 4.38
N PRO A 224 -13.06 -6.38 5.59
CA PRO A 224 -12.44 -6.81 6.85
C PRO A 224 -12.53 -8.33 7.08
N ILE A 225 -13.18 -9.03 6.15
CA ILE A 225 -13.71 -10.39 6.27
C ILE A 225 -12.66 -11.41 6.72
N THR A 226 -11.42 -11.30 6.23
CA THR A 226 -10.35 -12.23 6.62
C THR A 226 -9.63 -11.79 7.89
N LEU A 227 -9.60 -10.51 8.24
CA LEU A 227 -8.88 -10.03 9.43
C LEU A 227 -9.60 -10.37 10.74
N ASP A 228 -10.93 -10.48 10.77
CA ASP A 228 -11.67 -10.90 11.98
C ASP A 228 -11.43 -12.39 12.32
N ASP A 229 -11.33 -13.27 11.32
CA ASP A 229 -11.03 -14.69 11.51
C ASP A 229 -9.51 -14.96 11.65
N LEU A 230 -8.67 -14.16 10.98
CA LEU A 230 -7.24 -14.07 11.22
C LEU A 230 -6.90 -13.30 12.50
N ALA A 231 -7.88 -12.69 13.19
CA ALA A 231 -7.66 -11.82 14.35
C ALA A 231 -6.95 -12.55 15.50
N SER A 232 -7.16 -13.86 15.64
CA SER A 232 -6.38 -14.67 16.60
C SER A 232 -4.86 -14.63 16.33
N GLY A 233 -4.46 -14.44 15.07
CA GLY A 233 -3.06 -14.28 14.64
C GLY A 233 -2.53 -12.83 14.70
N TYR A 234 -3.37 -11.83 14.42
CA TYR A 234 -2.95 -10.42 14.25
C TYR A 234 -3.83 -9.36 14.95
N ASN A 235 -4.34 -9.62 16.15
CA ASN A 235 -5.15 -8.66 16.93
C ASN A 235 -4.47 -7.35 17.41
N ILE A 236 -3.36 -6.94 16.78
CA ILE A 236 -2.67 -5.67 17.11
C ILE A 236 -2.97 -4.56 16.10
N ALA A 237 -3.74 -4.89 15.05
CA ALA A 237 -4.03 -4.00 13.94
C ALA A 237 -5.03 -2.90 14.32
N ASP A 238 -4.85 -1.70 13.76
CA ASP A 238 -5.74 -0.56 13.94
C ASP A 238 -6.47 -0.23 12.64
N PHE A 239 -7.81 -0.31 12.64
CA PHE A 239 -8.62 -0.12 11.45
C PHE A 239 -8.92 1.35 11.21
N LEU A 240 -8.26 1.93 10.21
CA LEU A 240 -8.34 3.35 9.89
C LEU A 240 -9.50 3.71 8.97
N THR A 241 -10.14 2.71 8.34
CA THR A 241 -11.23 2.85 7.37
C THR A 241 -12.33 3.82 7.82
N LEU A 242 -12.74 3.75 9.10
CA LEU A 242 -13.83 4.54 9.67
C LEU A 242 -13.32 5.66 10.59
N HIS A 243 -12.01 5.91 10.62
CA HIS A 243 -11.43 6.94 11.45
C HIS A 243 -11.53 8.31 10.74
N PRO A 244 -12.24 9.31 11.31
CA PRO A 244 -12.50 10.62 10.66
C PRO A 244 -11.25 11.29 10.10
N LYS A 245 -10.15 11.25 10.87
CA LYS A 245 -8.85 11.82 10.48
C LYS A 245 -8.30 11.28 9.16
N PHE A 246 -8.60 10.04 8.78
CA PHE A 246 -8.07 9.39 7.58
C PHE A 246 -9.12 9.25 6.48
N GLU A 247 -10.32 9.83 6.65
CA GLU A 247 -11.41 9.71 5.68
C GLU A 247 -10.96 10.11 4.27
N CYS A 248 -10.37 11.30 4.16
CA CYS A 248 -9.88 11.90 2.92
C CYS A 248 -8.42 11.52 2.56
N MET A 249 -7.81 10.54 3.24
CA MET A 249 -6.44 10.10 2.95
C MET A 249 -6.33 9.57 1.53
N LEU A 250 -7.32 8.77 1.11
CA LEU A 250 -7.39 8.15 -0.21
C LEU A 250 -8.72 8.47 -0.88
N GLY A 251 -8.71 8.56 -2.21
CA GLY A 251 -9.77 9.20 -2.99
C GLY A 251 -9.58 10.71 -3.08
N PHE A 252 -10.50 11.36 -3.79
CA PHE A 252 -10.46 12.81 -4.01
C PHE A 252 -11.66 13.51 -3.37
N THR A 253 -11.43 14.67 -2.78
CA THR A 253 -12.49 15.60 -2.37
C THR A 253 -13.03 16.36 -3.58
N GLN A 254 -14.19 17.00 -3.44
CA GLN A 254 -14.73 17.85 -4.51
C GLN A 254 -13.77 18.98 -4.89
N THR A 255 -13.09 19.52 -3.89
CA THR A 255 -12.11 20.60 -4.07
C THR A 255 -10.90 20.12 -4.86
N GLU A 256 -10.38 18.93 -4.56
CA GLU A 256 -9.24 18.34 -5.28
C GLU A 256 -9.58 18.01 -6.73
N VAL A 257 -10.78 17.47 -6.99
CA VAL A 257 -11.26 17.22 -8.36
C VAL A 257 -11.34 18.53 -9.14
N ASN A 258 -11.88 19.60 -8.53
CA ASN A 258 -11.99 20.90 -9.19
C ASN A 258 -10.62 21.47 -9.52
N GLN A 259 -9.68 21.44 -8.58
CA GLN A 259 -8.31 21.91 -8.79
C GLN A 259 -7.61 21.12 -9.89
N LEU A 260 -7.73 19.79 -9.91
CA LEU A 260 -7.16 18.96 -10.96
C LEU A 260 -7.72 19.31 -12.33
N LEU A 261 -9.05 19.46 -12.44
CA LEU A 261 -9.69 19.84 -13.69
C LEU A 261 -9.24 21.21 -14.18
N ASP A 262 -9.13 22.19 -13.28
CA ASP A 262 -8.71 23.54 -13.65
C ASP A 262 -7.27 23.53 -14.21
N VAL A 263 -6.36 22.76 -13.60
CA VAL A 263 -4.99 22.58 -14.13
C VAL A 263 -5.00 21.85 -15.46
N ILE A 264 -5.81 20.79 -15.62
CA ILE A 264 -5.91 20.06 -16.90
C ILE A 264 -6.42 20.97 -18.03
N TYR A 265 -7.44 21.77 -17.78
CA TYR A 265 -7.97 22.71 -18.77
C TYR A 265 -6.90 23.73 -19.18
N GLN A 266 -6.13 24.22 -18.21
CA GLN A 266 -5.03 25.15 -18.47
C GLN A 266 -3.87 24.51 -19.25
N ASP A 267 -3.39 23.34 -18.84
CA ASP A 267 -2.24 22.65 -19.46
C ASP A 267 -2.52 22.22 -20.90
N TYR A 268 -3.78 21.84 -21.18
CA TYR A 268 -4.21 21.35 -22.49
C TYR A 268 -4.95 22.38 -23.34
N ASP A 269 -5.15 23.61 -22.86
CA ASP A 269 -5.86 24.69 -23.55
C ASP A 269 -7.28 24.26 -23.99
N ILE A 270 -8.01 23.62 -23.07
CA ILE A 270 -9.37 23.12 -23.29
C ILE A 270 -10.37 24.27 -23.11
N ASP A 271 -11.30 24.42 -24.06
CA ASP A 271 -12.38 25.40 -23.97
C ASP A 271 -13.27 25.12 -22.74
N PRO A 272 -13.40 26.08 -21.78
CA PRO A 272 -14.20 25.91 -20.57
C PRO A 272 -15.70 25.78 -20.81
N VAL A 273 -16.21 25.95 -22.04
CA VAL A 273 -17.64 25.81 -22.37
C VAL A 273 -18.21 24.46 -21.93
N ASN A 274 -17.44 23.38 -22.01
CA ASN A 274 -17.87 22.03 -21.59
C ASN A 274 -17.58 21.70 -20.10
N ARG A 275 -16.99 22.63 -19.33
CA ARG A 275 -16.52 22.37 -17.95
C ARG A 275 -17.62 21.85 -17.02
N LYS A 276 -18.84 22.39 -17.14
CA LYS A 276 -20.00 21.97 -16.33
C LYS A 276 -20.49 20.58 -16.69
N GLU A 277 -20.47 20.22 -17.97
CA GLU A 277 -20.87 18.90 -18.44
C GLU A 277 -19.88 17.84 -17.99
N ILE A 278 -18.57 18.11 -18.13
CA ILE A 278 -17.50 17.22 -17.66
C ILE A 278 -17.57 17.01 -16.15
N GLU A 279 -17.82 18.07 -15.37
CA GLU A 279 -18.00 17.94 -13.92
C GLU A 279 -19.18 17.04 -13.56
N ALA A 280 -20.32 17.19 -14.26
CA ALA A 280 -21.49 16.37 -14.03
C ALA A 280 -21.21 14.89 -14.34
N VAL A 281 -20.49 14.60 -15.43
CA VAL A 281 -20.05 13.24 -15.78
C VAL A 281 -19.14 12.67 -14.69
N ILE A 282 -18.10 13.40 -14.28
CA ILE A 282 -17.16 12.92 -13.25
C ILE A 282 -17.90 12.67 -11.93
N LYS A 283 -18.78 13.59 -11.52
CA LYS A 283 -19.59 13.43 -10.31
C LYS A 283 -20.53 12.23 -10.37
N ALA A 284 -21.17 11.98 -11.51
CA ALA A 284 -22.10 10.86 -11.68
C ALA A 284 -21.39 9.49 -11.65
N HIS A 285 -20.15 9.41 -12.14
CA HIS A 285 -19.43 8.14 -12.28
C HIS A 285 -18.51 7.79 -11.10
N TYR A 286 -17.95 8.79 -10.42
CA TYR A 286 -16.86 8.56 -9.46
C TYR A 286 -17.18 9.02 -8.03
N ASN A 287 -18.16 9.93 -7.84
CA ASN A 287 -18.52 10.45 -6.52
C ASN A 287 -19.60 9.61 -5.82
N GLY A 288 -19.81 9.87 -4.53
CA GLY A 288 -20.92 9.33 -3.73
C GLY A 288 -20.49 8.41 -2.60
N TYR A 289 -19.18 8.28 -2.36
CA TYR A 289 -18.66 7.46 -1.27
C TYR A 289 -18.61 8.26 0.04
N HIS A 290 -19.35 7.79 1.04
CA HIS A 290 -19.31 8.28 2.41
C HIS A 290 -18.85 7.15 3.33
N PHE A 291 -17.82 7.39 4.14
CA PHE A 291 -17.24 6.35 4.99
C PHE A 291 -17.50 6.59 6.47
N VAL A 292 -17.40 7.83 6.94
CA VAL A 292 -17.52 8.15 8.37
C VAL A 292 -18.90 8.70 8.69
N GLU A 293 -19.34 9.72 7.97
CA GLU A 293 -20.64 10.35 8.15
C GLU A 293 -21.48 10.30 6.86
N PRO A 294 -22.71 9.75 6.88
CA PRO A 294 -23.56 9.67 5.68
C PRO A 294 -23.91 11.02 5.06
N LEU A 295 -23.84 12.10 5.84
CA LEU A 295 -24.12 13.48 5.40
C LEU A 295 -22.85 14.33 5.28
N GLY A 296 -21.67 13.73 5.47
CA GLY A 296 -20.37 14.38 5.35
C GLY A 296 -19.99 14.67 3.89
N GLU A 297 -18.76 15.16 3.66
CA GLU A 297 -18.25 15.30 2.30
C GLU A 297 -18.14 13.92 1.64
N SER A 298 -18.63 13.81 0.40
CA SER A 298 -18.45 12.60 -0.41
C SER A 298 -17.08 12.59 -1.07
N LEU A 299 -16.51 11.41 -1.19
CA LEU A 299 -15.26 11.20 -1.90
C LEU A 299 -15.49 10.61 -3.29
N TYR A 300 -14.60 11.01 -4.18
CA TYR A 300 -14.46 10.44 -5.51
C TYR A 300 -13.43 9.30 -5.47
N ASN A 301 -13.72 8.20 -6.16
CA ASN A 301 -12.71 7.21 -6.48
C ASN A 301 -11.91 7.65 -7.74
N SER A 302 -10.79 6.98 -8.01
CA SER A 302 -9.83 7.28 -9.10
C SER A 302 -10.07 6.45 -10.35
#